data_AF-A0A8V0ZN11-F1
#
_entry.id   AF-A0A8V0ZN11-F1
#
_cell.length_a   1.000
_cell.length_b   1.000
_cell.length_c   1.000
_cell.angle_alpha   90.00
_cell.angle_beta   90.00
_cell.angle_gamma   90.00
#
_symmetry.space_group_name_H-M   'P 1'
#
loop_
_entity.id
_entity.type
_entity.pdbx_description
1 polymer ?
#
loop_
_entity_poly.entity_id
_entity_poly.type
_entity_poly.pdbx_seq_one_letter_code
_entity_poly.pdbx_strand_id
1 'polypeptide(L)'
;MAAPRPAPPLPPRAAQDPDSAPEMSLGLEEHLSRAFQDKLRLQMVPAWDSASLLPSRRLLLKRREVVEVERALQAQREDFQQRMEHLAQRRQQLGQREEQLRDDTIKFNAFLKAMSARRQRAQQRAGEERARAAQRGAEALRLQQELERLQRRRERLGQRLQSLRVFGDFLQDVRAATGQFQDVPSMLAHFGALVEGRAVLLQQVEARQAALAQGRAQLQQCCEEADSELTSSNEEALQLHARLEAARSDVLKGETHWAQLQGAAAQTTLLLGQIRMAVLSLFQLTSMRLEVPKDVALEDTEAQLDVLLLCMQDLAAICAELGLCSPVPATTATHPRRHRAVTVPPNQE
;
A
#
# COMPACT_ATOMS: atom_id res chain seq x y z
N MET A 1 -54.08 -27.96 -6.42
CA MET A 1 -54.91 -29.00 -7.05
C MET A 1 -54.76 -30.28 -6.26
N ALA A 2 -55.89 -30.85 -5.86
CA ALA A 2 -56.00 -31.94 -4.89
C ALA A 2 -55.36 -33.25 -5.39
N ALA A 3 -54.61 -33.91 -4.52
CA ALA A 3 -54.13 -35.27 -4.74
C ALA A 3 -55.32 -36.26 -4.74
N PRO A 4 -55.41 -37.21 -5.68
CA PRO A 4 -56.42 -38.25 -5.61
C PRO A 4 -56.08 -39.28 -4.52
N ARG A 5 -57.08 -39.62 -3.72
CA ARG A 5 -57.05 -40.56 -2.60
C ARG A 5 -56.55 -41.96 -3.01
N PRO A 6 -55.80 -42.68 -2.16
CA PRO A 6 -55.50 -44.09 -2.36
C PRO A 6 -56.76 -44.95 -2.16
N ALA A 7 -56.94 -45.96 -3.03
CA ALA A 7 -58.02 -46.93 -2.94
C ALA A 7 -57.84 -47.86 -1.73
N PRO A 8 -58.92 -48.33 -1.08
CA PRO A 8 -58.84 -49.21 0.08
C PRO A 8 -58.34 -50.62 -0.30
N PRO A 9 -57.65 -51.33 0.61
CA PRO A 9 -57.16 -52.68 0.35
C PRO A 9 -58.33 -53.68 0.25
N LEU A 10 -58.26 -54.54 -0.77
CA LEU A 10 -59.16 -55.68 -0.94
C LEU A 10 -58.91 -56.70 0.20
N PRO A 11 -59.96 -57.39 0.71
CA PRO A 11 -59.79 -58.38 1.76
C PRO A 11 -58.94 -59.57 1.28
N PRO A 12 -58.23 -60.26 2.19
CA PRO A 12 -57.42 -61.41 1.84
C PRO A 12 -58.33 -62.52 1.28
N ARG A 13 -58.00 -62.98 0.06
CA ARG A 13 -58.53 -64.22 -0.49
C ARG A 13 -58.15 -65.33 0.49
N ALA A 14 -59.14 -65.93 1.14
CA ALA A 14 -58.97 -67.15 1.90
C ALA A 14 -58.24 -68.16 1.00
N ALA A 15 -57.01 -68.50 1.38
CA ALA A 15 -56.31 -69.65 0.84
C ALA A 15 -57.12 -70.87 1.27
N GLN A 16 -57.90 -71.41 0.34
CA GLN A 16 -58.38 -72.77 0.46
C GLN A 16 -57.20 -73.68 0.10
N ASP A 17 -56.82 -74.52 1.06
CA ASP A 17 -55.77 -75.53 0.90
C ASP A 17 -56.02 -76.37 -0.37
N PRO A 18 -55.00 -76.63 -1.19
CA PRO A 18 -55.15 -77.37 -2.44
C PRO A 18 -55.31 -78.90 -2.25
N ASP A 19 -55.33 -79.40 -1.01
CA ASP A 19 -55.33 -80.84 -0.70
C ASP A 19 -56.64 -81.39 -0.09
N SER A 20 -57.74 -80.62 -0.13
CA SER A 20 -59.06 -81.22 0.10
C SER A 20 -59.55 -81.87 -1.20
N ALA A 21 -59.14 -83.12 -1.44
CA ALA A 21 -59.82 -83.97 -2.41
C ALA A 21 -61.33 -83.95 -2.06
N PRO A 22 -62.22 -83.65 -3.00
CA PRO A 22 -63.62 -83.51 -2.66
C PRO A 22 -64.14 -84.86 -2.15
N GLU A 23 -64.67 -84.88 -0.92
CA GLU A 23 -65.45 -85.98 -0.31
C GLU A 23 -66.71 -86.37 -1.13
N MET A 24 -66.86 -85.81 -2.33
CA MET A 24 -67.89 -86.10 -3.34
C MET A 24 -67.86 -87.55 -3.83
N SER A 25 -66.77 -88.29 -3.62
CA SER A 25 -66.68 -89.71 -3.98
C SER A 25 -67.51 -90.61 -3.05
N LEU A 26 -67.56 -90.29 -1.75
CA LEU A 26 -68.15 -91.16 -0.72
C LEU A 26 -69.69 -91.13 -0.71
N GLY A 27 -70.31 -89.99 -1.05
CA GLY A 27 -71.77 -89.90 -1.15
C GLY A 27 -72.35 -90.44 -2.47
N LEU A 28 -71.53 -90.52 -3.53
CA LEU A 28 -71.97 -90.94 -4.85
C LEU A 28 -72.28 -92.44 -4.87
N GLU A 29 -71.45 -93.23 -4.22
CA GLU A 29 -71.58 -94.68 -4.14
C GLU A 29 -72.80 -95.10 -3.31
N GLU A 30 -73.07 -94.42 -2.19
CA GLU A 30 -74.29 -94.60 -1.39
C GLU A 30 -75.57 -94.16 -2.12
N HIS A 31 -75.54 -93.02 -2.83
CA HIS A 31 -76.67 -92.54 -3.61
C HIS A 31 -77.00 -93.44 -4.80
N LEU A 32 -75.98 -93.90 -5.54
CA LEU A 32 -76.16 -94.84 -6.64
C LEU A 32 -76.68 -96.19 -6.12
N SER A 33 -76.17 -96.67 -4.98
CA SER A 33 -76.64 -97.89 -4.33
C SER A 33 -78.10 -97.80 -3.90
N ARG A 34 -78.52 -96.70 -3.26
CA ARG A 34 -79.94 -96.46 -2.91
C ARG A 34 -80.83 -96.33 -4.16
N ALA A 35 -80.42 -95.56 -5.16
CA ALA A 35 -81.19 -95.38 -6.39
C ALA A 35 -81.34 -96.69 -7.19
N PHE A 36 -80.35 -97.58 -7.15
CA PHE A 36 -80.42 -98.90 -7.77
C PHE A 36 -81.36 -99.84 -6.99
N GLN A 37 -81.28 -99.82 -5.65
CA GLN A 37 -82.18 -100.58 -4.78
C GLN A 37 -83.65 -100.16 -4.93
N ASP A 38 -83.93 -98.85 -5.01
CA ASP A 38 -85.29 -98.34 -5.17
C ASP A 38 -85.87 -98.63 -6.57
N LYS A 39 -85.04 -98.59 -7.62
CA LYS A 39 -85.47 -98.98 -8.98
C LYS A 39 -85.78 -100.48 -9.11
N LEU A 40 -85.02 -101.35 -8.43
CA LEU A 40 -85.30 -102.79 -8.38
C LEU A 40 -86.60 -103.10 -7.62
N ARG A 41 -86.90 -102.34 -6.57
CA ARG A 41 -88.14 -102.46 -5.79
C ARG A 41 -89.39 -102.06 -6.57
N LEU A 42 -89.30 -101.02 -7.42
CA LEU A 42 -90.43 -100.56 -8.25
C LEU A 42 -90.78 -101.52 -9.40
N GLN A 43 -89.89 -102.43 -9.80
CA GLN A 43 -90.17 -103.45 -10.84
C GLN A 43 -90.68 -104.79 -10.27
N MET A 44 -90.76 -104.96 -8.95
CA MET A 44 -91.43 -106.14 -8.38
C MET A 44 -92.94 -106.04 -8.57
N VAL A 45 -93.45 -106.76 -9.58
CA VAL A 45 -94.89 -106.99 -9.78
C VAL A 45 -95.49 -107.62 -8.51
N PRO A 46 -96.63 -107.15 -8.00
CA PRO A 46 -97.28 -107.73 -6.82
C PRO A 46 -97.61 -109.21 -7.06
N ALA A 47 -97.26 -110.06 -6.08
CA ALA A 47 -97.53 -111.48 -6.13
C ALA A 47 -99.04 -111.77 -6.01
N TRP A 48 -99.76 -111.80 -7.13
CA TRP A 48 -101.05 -112.48 -7.19
C TRP A 48 -100.81 -113.98 -7.44
N ASP A 49 -101.33 -114.80 -6.52
CA ASP A 49 -101.46 -116.26 -6.53
C ASP A 49 -100.42 -117.07 -7.31
N SER A 50 -99.17 -116.95 -6.88
CA SER A 50 -98.10 -117.83 -7.30
C SER A 50 -98.19 -119.24 -6.68
N ALA A 51 -99.25 -119.60 -5.95
CA ALA A 51 -99.38 -120.90 -5.26
C ALA A 51 -100.29 -121.92 -5.99
N SER A 52 -101.14 -121.50 -6.93
CA SER A 52 -102.17 -122.34 -7.57
C SER A 52 -101.89 -122.74 -9.04
N LEU A 53 -100.77 -122.29 -9.63
CA LEU A 53 -100.38 -122.64 -11.01
C LEU A 53 -99.36 -123.81 -11.06
N LEU A 54 -99.51 -124.74 -12.03
CA LEU A 54 -98.55 -125.83 -12.29
C LEU A 54 -97.10 -125.30 -12.45
N PRO A 55 -96.07 -126.04 -11.96
CA PRO A 55 -94.67 -125.61 -12.01
C PRO A 55 -94.20 -125.10 -13.39
N SER A 56 -94.71 -125.73 -14.46
CA SER A 56 -94.42 -125.40 -15.85
C SER A 56 -94.86 -123.98 -16.25
N ARG A 57 -95.98 -123.47 -15.70
CA ARG A 57 -96.51 -122.13 -16.02
C ARG A 57 -95.82 -121.03 -15.22
N ARG A 58 -95.38 -121.32 -13.98
CA ARG A 58 -94.54 -120.41 -13.17
C ARG A 58 -93.17 -120.21 -13.80
N LEU A 59 -92.56 -121.29 -14.31
CA LEU A 59 -91.29 -121.22 -15.01
C LEU A 59 -91.36 -120.31 -16.25
N LEU A 60 -92.45 -120.38 -17.01
CA LEU A 60 -92.67 -119.54 -18.19
C LEU A 60 -92.87 -118.06 -17.83
N LEU A 61 -93.61 -117.75 -16.77
CA LEU A 61 -93.77 -116.38 -16.28
C LEU A 61 -92.45 -115.81 -15.78
N LYS A 62 -91.70 -116.57 -14.97
CA LYS A 62 -90.36 -116.17 -14.51
C LYS A 62 -89.37 -115.99 -15.66
N ARG A 63 -89.44 -116.81 -16.71
CA ARG A 63 -88.63 -116.61 -17.93
C ARG A 63 -89.00 -115.32 -18.67
N ARG A 64 -90.29 -114.95 -18.73
CA ARG A 64 -90.73 -113.68 -19.32
C ARG A 64 -90.29 -112.47 -18.48
N GLU A 65 -90.45 -112.55 -17.16
CA GLU A 65 -89.97 -111.53 -16.22
C GLU A 65 -88.46 -111.33 -16.33
N VAL A 66 -87.68 -112.41 -16.42
CA VAL A 66 -86.23 -112.33 -16.64
C VAL A 66 -85.93 -111.62 -17.96
N VAL A 67 -86.61 -111.95 -19.05
CA VAL A 67 -86.43 -111.27 -20.35
C VAL A 67 -86.84 -109.80 -20.30
N GLU A 68 -87.90 -109.43 -19.57
CA GLU A 68 -88.34 -108.04 -19.41
C GLU A 68 -87.38 -107.22 -18.56
N VAL A 69 -86.88 -107.81 -17.45
CA VAL A 69 -85.85 -107.21 -16.60
C VAL A 69 -84.53 -107.08 -17.34
N GLU A 70 -84.13 -108.08 -18.14
CA GLU A 70 -82.94 -108.02 -19.01
C GLU A 70 -83.07 -106.89 -20.04
N ARG A 71 -84.25 -106.73 -20.67
CA ARG A 71 -84.51 -105.62 -21.59
C ARG A 71 -84.47 -104.26 -20.89
N ALA A 72 -85.05 -104.14 -19.70
CA ALA A 72 -85.02 -102.89 -18.93
C ALA A 72 -83.61 -102.55 -18.42
N LEU A 73 -82.83 -103.56 -18.02
CA LEU A 73 -81.43 -103.40 -17.64
C LEU A 73 -80.58 -102.98 -18.84
N GLN A 74 -80.83 -103.57 -20.01
CA GLN A 74 -80.17 -103.20 -21.25
C GLN A 74 -80.48 -101.75 -21.65
N ALA A 75 -81.74 -101.32 -21.57
CA ALA A 75 -82.13 -99.93 -21.79
C ALA A 75 -81.45 -98.96 -20.79
N GLN A 76 -81.35 -99.32 -19.50
CA GLN A 76 -80.64 -98.50 -18.51
C GLN A 76 -79.13 -98.45 -18.74
N ARG A 77 -78.53 -99.54 -19.23
CA ARG A 77 -77.11 -99.56 -19.61
C ARG A 77 -76.85 -98.65 -20.80
N GLU A 78 -77.73 -98.67 -21.80
CA GLU A 78 -77.68 -97.77 -22.96
C GLU A 78 -77.86 -96.31 -22.54
N ASP A 79 -78.84 -96.00 -21.68
CA ASP A 79 -79.03 -94.65 -21.13
C ASP A 79 -77.81 -94.16 -20.33
N PHE A 80 -77.20 -95.04 -19.53
CA PHE A 80 -76.00 -94.71 -18.77
C PHE A 80 -74.80 -94.49 -19.69
N GLN A 81 -74.64 -95.32 -20.72
CA GLN A 81 -73.61 -95.15 -21.75
C GLN A 81 -73.77 -93.80 -22.45
N GLN A 82 -74.97 -93.46 -22.92
CA GLN A 82 -75.25 -92.16 -23.55
C GLN A 82 -74.95 -90.98 -22.62
N ARG A 83 -75.31 -91.08 -21.33
CA ARG A 83 -75.00 -90.04 -20.33
C ARG A 83 -73.50 -89.91 -20.10
N MET A 84 -72.78 -91.02 -20.02
CA MET A 84 -71.32 -91.03 -19.86
C MET A 84 -70.62 -90.44 -21.09
N GLU A 85 -71.09 -90.76 -22.29
CA GLU A 85 -70.60 -90.17 -23.55
C GLU A 85 -70.82 -88.66 -23.57
N HIS A 86 -72.02 -88.18 -23.21
CA HIS A 86 -72.31 -86.75 -23.12
C HIS A 86 -71.46 -86.03 -22.06
N LEU A 87 -71.24 -86.65 -20.89
CA LEU A 87 -70.35 -86.10 -19.87
C LEU A 87 -68.89 -86.08 -20.33
N ALA A 88 -68.43 -87.13 -21.03
CA ALA A 88 -67.09 -87.18 -21.60
C ALA A 88 -66.89 -86.07 -22.66
N GLN A 89 -67.86 -85.89 -23.56
CA GLN A 89 -67.87 -84.80 -24.54
C GLN A 89 -67.86 -83.42 -23.84
N ARG A 90 -68.66 -83.23 -22.80
CA ARG A 90 -68.70 -81.97 -22.04
C ARG A 90 -67.40 -81.69 -21.30
N ARG A 91 -66.75 -82.71 -20.73
CA ARG A 91 -65.42 -82.60 -20.12
C ARG A 91 -64.39 -82.19 -21.16
N GLN A 92 -64.42 -82.80 -22.34
CA GLN A 92 -63.51 -82.43 -23.44
C GLN A 92 -63.73 -80.98 -23.89
N GLN A 93 -64.97 -80.53 -24.05
CA GLN A 93 -65.29 -79.15 -24.41
C GLN A 93 -64.85 -78.14 -23.34
N LEU A 94 -65.02 -78.47 -22.05
CA LEU A 94 -64.55 -77.62 -20.95
C LEU A 94 -63.02 -77.53 -20.93
N GLY A 95 -62.31 -78.65 -21.15
CA GLY A 95 -60.85 -78.66 -21.28
C GLY A 95 -60.35 -77.78 -22.43
N GLN A 96 -60.97 -77.88 -23.61
CA GLN A 96 -60.64 -77.02 -24.76
C GLN A 96 -60.88 -75.53 -24.47
N ARG A 97 -61.99 -75.19 -23.79
CA ARG A 97 -62.27 -73.80 -23.38
C ARG A 97 -61.28 -73.28 -22.35
N GLU A 98 -60.87 -74.13 -21.41
CA GLU A 98 -59.86 -73.75 -20.42
C GLU A 98 -58.51 -73.49 -21.08
N GLU A 99 -58.08 -74.35 -22.01
CA GLU A 99 -56.87 -74.15 -22.82
C GLU A 99 -56.95 -72.84 -23.62
N GLN A 100 -58.08 -72.56 -24.28
CA GLN A 100 -58.30 -71.30 -24.99
C GLN A 100 -58.18 -70.08 -24.06
N LEU A 101 -58.79 -70.12 -22.87
CA LEU A 101 -58.70 -69.03 -21.90
C LEU A 101 -57.28 -68.85 -21.35
N ARG A 102 -56.54 -69.96 -21.16
CA ARG A 102 -55.12 -69.92 -20.77
C ARG A 102 -54.29 -69.26 -21.87
N ASP A 103 -54.48 -69.66 -23.12
CA ASP A 103 -53.79 -69.07 -24.27
C ASP A 103 -54.11 -67.57 -24.42
N ASP A 104 -55.37 -67.20 -24.28
CA ASP A 104 -55.78 -65.80 -24.36
C ASP A 104 -55.21 -64.98 -23.19
N THR A 105 -55.16 -65.55 -21.99
CA THR A 105 -54.50 -64.91 -20.83
C THR A 105 -53.00 -64.69 -21.09
N ILE A 106 -52.32 -65.66 -21.72
CA ILE A 106 -50.91 -65.51 -22.11
C ILE A 106 -50.76 -64.42 -23.17
N LYS A 107 -51.61 -64.40 -24.21
CA LYS A 107 -51.62 -63.37 -25.26
C LYS A 107 -51.89 -61.97 -24.68
N PHE A 108 -52.87 -61.83 -23.79
CA PHE A 108 -53.19 -60.56 -23.13
C PHE A 108 -52.03 -60.08 -22.26
N ASN A 109 -51.42 -60.96 -21.46
CA ASN A 109 -50.25 -60.60 -20.67
C ASN A 109 -49.07 -60.18 -21.54
N ALA A 110 -48.82 -60.89 -22.65
CA ALA A 110 -47.78 -60.53 -23.62
C ALA A 110 -48.07 -59.15 -24.26
N PHE A 111 -49.33 -58.89 -24.62
CA PHE A 111 -49.77 -57.60 -25.16
C PHE A 111 -49.58 -56.47 -24.15
N LEU A 112 -49.96 -56.66 -22.88
CA LEU A 112 -49.79 -55.64 -21.83
C LEU A 112 -48.30 -55.34 -21.60
N LYS A 113 -47.43 -56.36 -21.58
CA LYS A 113 -45.98 -56.19 -21.49
C LYS A 113 -45.41 -55.45 -22.70
N ALA A 114 -45.87 -55.77 -23.92
CA ALA A 114 -45.44 -55.08 -25.13
C ALA A 114 -45.89 -53.60 -25.13
N MET A 115 -47.11 -53.33 -24.68
CA MET A 115 -47.66 -51.98 -24.58
C MET A 115 -46.98 -51.14 -23.50
N SER A 116 -46.68 -51.71 -22.33
CA SER A 116 -45.92 -51.01 -21.29
C SER A 116 -44.51 -50.70 -21.75
N ALA A 117 -43.83 -51.64 -22.41
CA ALA A 117 -42.51 -51.41 -23.01
C ALA A 117 -42.56 -50.32 -24.09
N ARG A 118 -43.59 -50.30 -24.95
CA ARG A 118 -43.78 -49.26 -25.98
C ARG A 118 -44.02 -47.89 -25.34
N ARG A 119 -44.84 -47.81 -24.30
CA ARG A 119 -45.07 -46.57 -23.53
C ARG A 119 -43.78 -46.07 -22.87
N GLN A 120 -43.03 -46.95 -22.23
CA GLN A 120 -41.75 -46.61 -21.61
C GLN A 120 -40.74 -46.08 -22.63
N ARG A 121 -40.59 -46.74 -23.78
CA ARG A 121 -39.72 -46.25 -24.87
C ARG A 121 -40.16 -44.88 -25.40
N ALA A 122 -41.46 -44.67 -25.58
CA ALA A 122 -41.98 -43.38 -26.03
C ALA A 122 -41.72 -42.27 -24.99
N GLN A 123 -41.91 -42.57 -23.70
CA GLN A 123 -41.60 -41.64 -22.61
C GLN A 123 -40.12 -41.32 -22.52
N GLN A 124 -39.23 -42.33 -22.67
CA GLN A 124 -37.79 -42.12 -22.69
C GLN A 124 -37.37 -41.23 -23.86
N ARG A 125 -37.85 -41.51 -25.08
CA ARG A 125 -37.57 -40.67 -26.27
C ARG A 125 -38.06 -39.24 -26.08
N ALA A 126 -39.27 -39.05 -25.58
CA ALA A 126 -39.80 -37.72 -25.28
C ALA A 126 -38.98 -37.01 -24.19
N GLY A 127 -38.48 -37.73 -23.19
CA GLY A 127 -37.58 -37.21 -22.16
C GLY A 127 -36.23 -36.77 -22.74
N GLU A 128 -35.61 -37.61 -23.56
CA GLU A 128 -34.35 -37.30 -24.25
C GLU A 128 -34.51 -36.10 -25.18
N GLU A 129 -35.59 -36.01 -25.96
CA GLU A 129 -35.86 -34.87 -26.83
C GLU A 129 -36.06 -33.58 -26.05
N ARG A 130 -36.79 -33.61 -24.92
CA ARG A 130 -36.93 -32.45 -24.03
C ARG A 130 -35.60 -32.03 -23.43
N ALA A 131 -34.77 -32.99 -23.01
CA ALA A 131 -33.44 -32.69 -22.47
C ALA A 131 -32.53 -32.06 -23.55
N ARG A 132 -32.53 -32.61 -24.77
CA ARG A 132 -31.78 -32.04 -25.91
C ARG A 132 -32.28 -30.65 -26.28
N ALA A 133 -33.60 -30.42 -26.28
CA ALA A 133 -34.18 -29.12 -26.54
C ALA A 133 -33.80 -28.09 -25.46
N ALA A 134 -33.81 -28.50 -24.18
CA ALA A 134 -33.38 -27.64 -23.07
C ALA A 134 -31.89 -27.28 -23.15
N GLN A 135 -31.02 -28.25 -23.48
CA GLN A 135 -29.59 -28.01 -23.69
C GLN A 135 -29.34 -27.01 -24.81
N ARG A 136 -29.94 -27.24 -25.99
CA ARG A 136 -29.84 -26.32 -27.13
C ARG A 136 -30.41 -24.93 -26.81
N GLY A 137 -31.51 -24.86 -26.06
CA GLY A 137 -32.08 -23.60 -25.60
C GLY A 137 -31.13 -22.82 -24.68
N ALA A 138 -30.49 -23.52 -23.74
CA ALA A 138 -29.50 -22.91 -22.84
C ALA A 138 -28.25 -22.43 -23.62
N GLU A 139 -27.77 -23.21 -24.59
CA GLU A 139 -26.67 -22.83 -25.47
C GLU A 139 -27.03 -21.61 -26.33
N ALA A 140 -28.23 -21.59 -26.92
CA ALA A 140 -28.71 -20.45 -27.70
C ALA A 140 -28.76 -19.17 -26.87
N LEU A 141 -29.25 -19.24 -25.62
CA LEU A 141 -29.25 -18.09 -24.70
C LEU A 141 -27.83 -17.63 -24.35
N ARG A 142 -26.89 -18.56 -24.12
CA ARG A 142 -25.47 -18.21 -23.88
C ARG A 142 -24.85 -17.49 -25.07
N LEU A 143 -25.04 -18.03 -26.27
CA LEU A 143 -24.54 -17.42 -27.50
C LEU A 143 -25.17 -16.05 -27.78
N GLN A 144 -26.47 -15.88 -27.51
CA GLN A 144 -27.14 -14.58 -27.61
C GLN A 144 -26.51 -13.54 -26.67
N GLN A 145 -26.26 -13.90 -25.40
CA GLN A 145 -25.59 -13.02 -24.44
C GLN A 145 -24.16 -12.66 -24.89
N GLU A 146 -23.41 -13.60 -25.45
CA GLU A 146 -22.07 -13.34 -25.99
C GLU A 146 -22.12 -12.40 -27.19
N LEU A 147 -23.05 -12.60 -28.12
CA LEU A 147 -23.28 -11.72 -29.26
C LEU A 147 -23.62 -10.29 -28.80
N GLU A 148 -24.52 -10.13 -27.83
CA GLU A 148 -24.86 -8.82 -27.27
C GLU A 148 -23.64 -8.13 -26.64
N ARG A 149 -22.81 -8.89 -25.88
CA ARG A 149 -21.57 -8.36 -25.30
C ARG A 149 -20.60 -7.89 -26.38
N LEU A 150 -20.42 -8.68 -27.44
CA LEU A 150 -19.54 -8.34 -28.55
C LEU A 150 -20.06 -7.12 -29.34
N GLN A 151 -21.38 -7.02 -29.55
CA GLN A 151 -22.01 -5.87 -30.19
C GLN A 151 -21.78 -4.59 -29.38
N ARG A 152 -22.02 -4.61 -28.06
CA ARG A 152 -21.73 -3.47 -27.18
C ARG A 152 -20.25 -3.09 -27.21
N ARG A 153 -19.34 -4.07 -27.26
CA ARG A 153 -17.90 -3.79 -27.39
C ARG A 153 -17.59 -3.13 -28.73
N ARG A 154 -18.18 -3.61 -29.83
CA ARG A 154 -18.03 -3.02 -31.17
C ARG A 154 -18.54 -1.58 -31.20
N GLU A 155 -19.69 -1.31 -30.61
CA GLU A 155 -20.27 0.04 -30.52
C GLU A 155 -19.37 0.99 -29.74
N ARG A 156 -18.88 0.58 -28.56
CA ARG A 156 -17.93 1.38 -27.76
C ARG A 156 -16.65 1.70 -28.53
N LEU A 157 -16.09 0.71 -29.23
CA LEU A 157 -14.92 0.92 -30.09
C LEU A 157 -15.26 1.84 -31.26
N GLY A 158 -16.42 1.69 -31.88
CA GLY A 158 -16.90 2.57 -32.95
C GLY A 158 -17.02 4.02 -32.50
N GLN A 159 -17.61 4.27 -31.33
CA GLN A 159 -17.70 5.61 -30.72
C GLN A 159 -16.31 6.19 -30.45
N ARG A 160 -15.39 5.39 -29.92
CA ARG A 160 -14.01 5.82 -29.67
C ARG A 160 -13.24 6.11 -30.96
N LEU A 161 -13.47 5.34 -32.02
CA LEU A 161 -12.88 5.63 -33.33
C LEU A 161 -13.47 6.90 -33.95
N GLN A 162 -14.77 7.14 -33.80
CA GLN A 162 -15.42 8.37 -34.26
C GLN A 162 -14.88 9.60 -33.52
N SER A 163 -14.70 9.52 -32.20
CA SER A 163 -14.10 10.63 -31.44
C SER A 163 -12.64 10.86 -31.82
N LEU A 164 -11.88 9.80 -32.12
CA LEU A 164 -10.49 9.90 -32.56
C LEU A 164 -10.34 10.37 -34.01
N ARG A 165 -11.37 10.18 -34.85
CA ARG A 165 -11.35 10.57 -36.27
C ARG A 165 -11.09 12.06 -36.46
N VAL A 166 -11.67 12.90 -35.61
CA VAL A 166 -11.47 14.36 -35.65
C VAL A 166 -9.98 14.72 -35.53
N PHE A 167 -9.23 14.04 -34.66
CA PHE A 167 -7.79 14.26 -34.54
C PHE A 167 -7.02 13.73 -35.75
N GLY A 168 -7.46 12.61 -36.33
CA GLY A 168 -6.88 12.06 -37.55
C GLY A 168 -7.03 13.03 -38.74
N ASP A 169 -8.23 13.57 -38.94
CA ASP A 169 -8.54 14.54 -39.99
C ASP A 169 -7.74 15.83 -39.77
N PHE A 170 -7.70 16.36 -38.53
CA PHE A 170 -6.86 17.51 -38.18
C PHE A 170 -5.37 17.28 -38.49
N LEU A 171 -4.81 16.12 -38.13
CA LEU A 171 -3.40 15.82 -38.43
C LEU A 171 -3.13 15.70 -39.93
N GLN A 172 -4.12 15.23 -40.71
CA GLN A 172 -4.03 15.21 -42.16
C GLN A 172 -4.06 16.62 -42.75
N ASP A 173 -4.91 17.52 -42.21
CA ASP A 173 -4.98 18.93 -42.60
C ASP A 173 -3.68 19.66 -42.27
N VAL A 174 -3.12 19.46 -41.07
CA VAL A 174 -1.81 20.01 -40.67
C VAL A 174 -0.71 19.49 -41.60
N ARG A 175 -0.73 18.20 -41.97
CA ARG A 175 0.21 17.66 -42.97
C ARG A 175 0.06 18.33 -44.31
N ALA A 176 -1.17 18.50 -44.80
CA ALA A 176 -1.43 19.17 -46.07
C ALA A 176 -0.97 20.64 -46.04
N ALA A 177 -1.22 21.36 -44.94
CA ALA A 177 -0.81 22.75 -44.77
C ALA A 177 0.72 22.91 -44.65
N THR A 178 1.38 21.98 -43.96
CA THR A 178 2.84 22.06 -43.76
C THR A 178 3.60 21.59 -45.01
N GLY A 179 3.07 20.62 -45.76
CA GLY A 179 3.62 20.12 -47.03
C GLY A 179 4.98 19.41 -46.94
N GLN A 180 5.60 19.33 -45.77
CA GLN A 180 6.98 18.85 -45.57
C GLN A 180 7.08 17.36 -45.22
N PHE A 181 5.97 16.71 -44.85
CA PHE A 181 5.97 15.34 -44.34
C PHE A 181 5.19 14.41 -45.27
N GLN A 182 5.76 13.25 -45.60
CA GLN A 182 5.09 12.22 -46.41
C GLN A 182 3.88 11.64 -45.66
N ASP A 183 4.05 11.32 -44.37
CA ASP A 183 3.06 10.62 -43.57
C ASP A 183 2.84 11.30 -42.21
N VAL A 184 1.64 11.15 -41.66
CA VAL A 184 1.31 11.63 -40.29
C VAL A 184 2.21 10.99 -39.23
N PRO A 185 2.52 9.67 -39.25
CA PRO A 185 3.46 9.08 -38.29
C PRO A 185 4.86 9.69 -38.35
N SER A 186 5.37 9.93 -39.56
CA SER A 186 6.69 10.55 -39.79
C SER A 186 6.73 11.98 -39.24
N MET A 187 5.64 12.75 -39.40
CA MET A 187 5.47 14.05 -38.77
C MET A 187 5.49 13.95 -37.23
N LEU A 188 4.70 13.03 -36.65
CA LEU A 188 4.63 12.86 -35.20
C LEU A 188 5.97 12.41 -34.62
N ALA A 189 6.70 11.55 -35.30
CA ALA A 189 8.04 11.12 -34.89
C ALA A 189 9.02 12.30 -34.87
N HIS A 190 8.98 13.17 -35.88
CA HIS A 190 9.79 14.38 -35.90
C HIS A 190 9.45 15.32 -34.73
N PHE A 191 8.17 15.60 -34.49
CA PHE A 191 7.76 16.41 -33.34
C PHE A 191 8.11 15.75 -32.01
N GLY A 192 8.01 14.43 -31.91
CA GLY A 192 8.46 13.66 -30.74
C GLY A 192 9.95 13.91 -30.47
N ALA A 193 10.79 13.77 -31.50
CA ALA A 193 12.22 14.04 -31.40
C ALA A 193 12.53 15.50 -31.03
N LEU A 194 11.73 16.47 -31.52
CA LEU A 194 11.88 17.89 -31.13
C LEU A 194 11.49 18.13 -29.66
N VAL A 195 10.45 17.47 -29.16
CA VAL A 195 10.04 17.57 -27.75
C VAL A 195 11.11 16.94 -26.84
N GLU A 196 11.63 15.77 -27.21
CA GLU A 196 12.75 15.13 -26.52
C GLU A 196 14.00 16.01 -26.56
N GLY A 197 14.35 16.55 -27.72
CA GLY A 197 15.47 17.48 -27.88
C GLY A 197 15.30 18.74 -27.02
N ARG A 198 14.09 19.31 -26.95
CA ARG A 198 13.79 20.45 -26.07
C ARG A 198 14.00 20.09 -24.60
N ALA A 199 13.58 18.90 -24.17
CA ALA A 199 13.77 18.46 -22.79
C ALA A 199 15.28 18.36 -22.44
N VAL A 200 16.08 17.78 -23.33
CA VAL A 200 17.54 17.71 -23.17
C VAL A 200 18.16 19.11 -23.10
N LEU A 201 17.76 20.03 -23.99
CA LEU A 201 18.27 21.40 -23.97
C LEU A 201 17.92 22.14 -22.68
N LEU A 202 16.69 21.97 -22.16
CA LEU A 202 16.30 22.56 -20.88
C LEU A 202 17.16 22.04 -19.73
N GLN A 203 17.40 20.72 -19.68
CA GLN A 203 18.28 20.12 -18.68
C GLN A 203 19.72 20.66 -18.77
N GLN A 204 20.24 20.86 -19.99
CA GLN A 204 21.55 21.46 -20.19
C GLN A 204 21.59 22.93 -19.74
N VAL A 205 20.53 23.69 -19.98
CA VAL A 205 20.42 25.09 -19.51
C VAL A 205 20.42 25.13 -17.99
N GLU A 206 19.63 24.29 -17.33
CA GLU A 206 19.59 24.19 -15.87
C GLU A 206 20.96 23.81 -15.29
N ALA A 207 21.63 22.81 -15.86
CA ALA A 207 22.98 22.41 -15.44
C ALA A 207 24.00 23.55 -15.60
N ARG A 208 23.94 24.29 -16.71
CA ARG A 208 24.81 25.46 -16.93
C ARG A 208 24.51 26.59 -15.95
N GLN A 209 23.23 26.84 -15.65
CA GLN A 209 22.84 27.85 -14.66
C GLN A 209 23.34 27.48 -13.26
N ALA A 210 23.25 26.20 -12.87
CA ALA A 210 23.80 25.71 -11.61
C ALA A 210 25.32 25.90 -11.54
N ALA A 211 26.05 25.56 -12.62
CA ALA A 211 27.50 25.78 -12.68
C ALA A 211 27.87 27.26 -12.59
N LEU A 212 27.12 28.15 -13.26
CA LEU A 212 27.32 29.60 -13.16
C LEU A 212 27.02 30.14 -11.75
N ALA A 213 25.96 29.65 -11.11
CA ALA A 213 25.63 30.03 -9.73
C ALA A 213 26.73 29.58 -8.76
N GLN A 214 27.26 28.37 -8.93
CA GLN A 214 28.40 27.88 -8.14
C GLN A 214 29.65 28.74 -8.36
N GLY A 215 30.00 29.06 -9.61
CA GLY A 215 31.14 29.93 -9.91
C GLY A 215 30.99 31.34 -9.33
N ARG A 216 29.77 31.90 -9.34
CA ARG A 216 29.48 33.19 -8.69
C ARG A 216 29.63 33.12 -7.18
N ALA A 217 29.14 32.06 -6.54
CA ALA A 217 29.29 31.87 -5.10
C ALA A 217 30.77 31.74 -4.69
N GLN A 218 31.57 31.01 -5.48
CA GLN A 218 33.02 30.91 -5.26
C GLN A 218 33.70 32.28 -5.39
N LEU A 219 33.37 33.06 -6.43
CA LEU A 219 33.93 34.40 -6.59
C LEU A 219 33.54 35.32 -5.43
N GLN A 220 32.28 35.28 -4.99
CA GLN A 220 31.80 36.06 -3.83
C GLN A 220 32.58 35.69 -2.58
N GLN A 221 32.77 34.40 -2.31
CA GLN A 221 33.56 33.95 -1.18
C GLN A 221 35.00 34.45 -1.25
N CYS A 222 35.67 34.35 -2.41
CA CYS A 222 37.03 34.86 -2.55
C CYS A 222 37.12 36.39 -2.38
N CYS A 223 36.11 37.14 -2.84
CA CYS A 223 36.06 38.59 -2.62
C CYS A 223 35.86 38.92 -1.14
N GLU A 224 34.95 38.24 -0.44
CA GLU A 224 34.70 38.43 0.99
C GLU A 224 35.96 38.09 1.81
N GLU A 225 36.66 37.02 1.46
CA GLU A 225 37.94 36.64 2.06
C GLU A 225 38.99 37.75 1.85
N ALA A 226 39.18 38.22 0.61
CA ALA A 226 40.14 39.29 0.30
C ALA A 226 39.78 40.63 0.97
N ASP A 227 38.50 41.00 1.03
CA ASP A 227 38.04 42.20 1.73
C ASP A 227 38.30 42.07 3.23
N SER A 228 38.07 40.89 3.82
CA SER A 228 38.36 40.64 5.24
C SER A 228 39.87 40.76 5.54
N GLU A 229 40.73 40.22 4.68
CA GLU A 229 42.19 40.34 4.79
C GLU A 229 42.66 41.80 4.63
N LEU A 230 42.03 42.55 3.73
CA LEU A 230 42.33 43.97 3.53
C LEU A 230 41.90 44.78 4.75
N THR A 231 40.74 44.49 5.34
CA THR A 231 40.29 45.15 6.57
C THR A 231 41.20 44.84 7.75
N SER A 232 41.62 43.59 7.96
CA SER A 232 42.54 43.23 9.05
C SER A 232 43.92 43.87 8.86
N SER A 233 44.46 43.86 7.64
CA SER A 233 45.73 44.53 7.32
C SER A 233 45.67 46.04 7.55
N ASN A 234 44.52 46.66 7.24
CA ASN A 234 44.30 48.09 7.48
C ASN A 234 44.18 48.40 8.97
N GLU A 235 43.47 47.57 9.74
CA GLU A 235 43.40 47.68 11.20
C GLU A 235 44.81 47.59 11.82
N GLU A 236 45.64 46.63 11.38
CA GLU A 236 47.03 46.51 11.81
C GLU A 236 47.86 47.76 11.44
N ALA A 237 47.70 48.28 10.22
CA ALA A 237 48.39 49.49 9.78
C ALA A 237 48.00 50.71 10.63
N LEU A 238 46.71 50.87 10.95
CA LEU A 238 46.21 51.92 11.83
C LEU A 238 46.76 51.79 13.26
N GLN A 239 46.85 50.57 13.79
CA GLN A 239 47.45 50.32 15.10
C GLN A 239 48.94 50.69 15.13
N LEU A 240 49.69 50.31 14.09
CA LEU A 240 51.11 50.67 13.97
C LEU A 240 51.29 52.18 13.83
N HIS A 241 50.43 52.85 13.06
CA HIS A 241 50.47 54.29 12.91
C HIS A 241 50.19 55.01 14.23
N ALA A 242 49.20 54.57 15.00
CA ALA A 242 48.90 55.12 16.33
C ALA A 242 50.09 54.98 17.30
N ARG A 243 50.78 53.83 17.30
CA ARG A 243 52.00 53.62 18.09
C ARG A 243 53.13 54.56 17.68
N LEU A 244 53.29 54.77 16.38
CA LEU A 244 54.30 55.67 15.84
C LEU A 244 54.03 57.12 16.27
N GLU A 245 52.78 57.59 16.16
CA GLU A 245 52.40 58.94 16.60
C GLU A 245 52.54 59.12 18.11
N ALA A 246 52.24 58.09 18.92
CA ALA A 246 52.48 58.12 20.36
C ALA A 246 53.99 58.29 20.66
N ALA A 247 54.85 57.49 20.02
CA ALA A 247 56.30 57.60 20.17
C ALA A 247 56.83 58.97 19.71
N ARG A 248 56.32 59.51 18.59
CA ARG A 248 56.65 60.88 18.14
C ARG A 248 56.27 61.93 19.17
N SER A 249 55.08 61.84 19.74
CA SER A 249 54.64 62.75 20.81
C SER A 249 55.61 62.73 21.99
N ASP A 250 56.07 61.54 22.40
CA ASP A 250 56.98 61.40 23.53
C ASP A 250 58.38 61.93 23.22
N VAL A 251 58.89 61.70 22.00
CA VAL A 251 60.13 62.32 21.52
C VAL A 251 60.00 63.85 21.54
N LEU A 252 58.93 64.42 21.01
CA LEU A 252 58.70 65.87 21.02
C LEU A 252 58.65 66.44 22.44
N LYS A 253 58.01 65.75 23.40
CA LYS A 253 58.03 66.14 24.82
C LYS A 253 59.46 66.11 25.38
N GLY A 254 60.25 65.09 25.04
CA GLY A 254 61.65 64.97 25.44
C GLY A 254 62.51 66.09 24.86
N GLU A 255 62.38 66.37 23.56
CA GLU A 255 63.09 67.43 22.86
C GLU A 255 62.76 68.82 23.42
N THR A 256 61.48 69.09 23.67
CA THR A 256 61.07 70.36 24.29
C THR A 256 61.63 70.53 25.69
N HIS A 257 61.64 69.47 26.52
CA HIS A 257 62.26 69.50 27.83
C HIS A 257 63.79 69.68 27.75
N TRP A 258 64.45 69.00 26.81
CA TRP A 258 65.88 69.17 26.56
C TRP A 258 66.24 70.59 26.12
N ALA A 259 65.46 71.17 25.20
CA ALA A 259 65.64 72.55 24.76
C ALA A 259 65.48 73.56 25.92
N GLN A 260 64.54 73.30 26.85
CA GLN A 260 64.39 74.11 28.06
C GLN A 260 65.62 74.01 28.97
N LEU A 261 66.14 72.81 29.21
CA LEU A 261 67.36 72.60 30.00
C LEU A 261 68.57 73.27 29.34
N GLN A 262 68.71 73.14 28.03
CA GLN A 262 69.78 73.78 27.27
C GLN A 262 69.67 75.31 27.32
N GLY A 263 68.46 75.85 27.20
CA GLY A 263 68.20 77.29 27.36
C GLY A 263 68.54 77.78 28.77
N ALA A 264 68.17 77.02 29.82
CA ALA A 264 68.52 77.34 31.20
C ALA A 264 70.05 77.26 31.44
N ALA A 265 70.72 76.26 30.88
CA ALA A 265 72.18 76.13 30.95
C ALA A 265 72.87 77.29 30.22
N ALA A 266 72.40 77.67 29.03
CA ALA A 266 72.94 78.82 28.31
C ALA A 266 72.77 80.13 29.10
N GLN A 267 71.64 80.31 29.80
CA GLN A 267 71.42 81.45 30.69
C GLN A 267 72.38 81.45 31.90
N THR A 268 72.58 80.32 32.58
CA THR A 268 73.53 80.24 33.70
C THR A 268 74.97 80.41 33.24
N THR A 269 75.36 79.87 32.07
CA THR A 269 76.68 80.13 31.47
C THR A 269 76.85 81.61 31.11
N LEU A 270 75.83 82.26 30.57
CA LEU A 270 75.87 83.71 30.28
C LEU A 270 76.01 84.52 31.57
N LEU A 271 75.23 84.24 32.61
CA LEU A 271 75.34 84.90 33.91
C LEU A 271 76.73 84.69 34.53
N LEU A 272 77.24 83.47 34.49
CA LEU A 272 78.60 83.18 34.95
C LEU A 272 79.61 84.00 34.15
N GLY A 273 79.50 84.05 32.82
CA GLY A 273 80.36 84.88 31.97
C GLY A 273 80.28 86.37 32.32
N GLN A 274 79.08 86.90 32.55
CA GLN A 274 78.88 88.29 32.99
C GLN A 274 79.51 88.57 34.35
N ILE A 275 79.33 87.67 35.33
CA ILE A 275 79.98 87.77 36.65
C ILE A 275 81.50 87.74 36.48
N ARG A 276 82.04 86.78 35.71
CA ARG A 276 83.48 86.69 35.44
C ARG A 276 84.03 87.98 34.82
N MET A 277 83.33 88.55 33.84
CA MET A 277 83.73 89.81 33.21
C MET A 277 83.63 91.01 34.16
N ALA A 278 82.58 91.08 34.99
CA ALA A 278 82.43 92.13 35.99
C ALA A 278 83.55 92.06 37.04
N VAL A 279 83.85 90.86 37.56
CA VAL A 279 84.98 90.60 38.47
C VAL A 279 86.30 91.00 37.84
N LEU A 280 86.57 90.54 36.61
CA LEU A 280 87.78 90.89 35.88
C LEU A 280 87.90 92.41 35.68
N SER A 281 86.81 93.09 35.33
CA SER A 281 86.81 94.55 35.14
C SER A 281 87.08 95.31 36.44
N LEU A 282 86.52 94.85 37.57
CA LEU A 282 86.76 95.43 38.88
C LEU A 282 88.20 95.17 39.34
N PHE A 283 88.73 93.96 39.15
CA PHE A 283 90.11 93.60 39.46
C PHE A 283 91.11 94.44 38.64
N GLN A 284 90.84 94.65 37.35
CA GLN A 284 91.64 95.54 36.52
C GLN A 284 91.59 96.99 37.03
N LEU A 285 90.41 97.47 37.45
CA LEU A 285 90.24 98.84 37.94
C LEU A 285 90.92 99.07 39.30
N THR A 286 90.90 98.09 40.21
CA THR A 286 91.60 98.16 41.50
C THR A 286 93.11 97.97 41.32
N SER A 287 93.57 97.04 40.48
CA SER A 287 94.99 96.87 40.15
C SER A 287 95.59 98.13 39.49
N MET A 288 94.81 98.84 38.66
CA MET A 288 95.24 100.11 38.05
C MET A 288 95.28 101.30 39.02
N ARG A 289 94.50 101.28 40.12
CA ARG A 289 94.42 102.41 41.07
C ARG A 289 95.24 102.22 42.35
N LEU A 290 95.50 100.98 42.75
CA LEU A 290 96.17 100.63 44.01
C LEU A 290 97.56 99.97 43.83
N GLU A 291 98.07 99.84 42.60
CA GLU A 291 99.39 99.24 42.28
C GLU A 291 99.67 97.86 42.94
N VAL A 292 98.65 96.99 43.01
CA VAL A 292 98.78 95.61 43.54
C VAL A 292 99.37 94.67 42.46
N PRO A 293 100.27 93.71 42.81
CA PRO A 293 101.01 92.90 41.82
C PRO A 293 100.14 92.02 40.90
N LYS A 294 100.54 91.92 39.63
CA LYS A 294 99.86 91.21 38.53
C LYS A 294 100.20 89.72 38.43
N ASP A 295 100.00 88.94 39.49
CA ASP A 295 100.34 87.49 39.48
C ASP A 295 99.13 86.54 39.51
N VAL A 296 97.94 87.04 39.14
CA VAL A 296 96.72 86.21 39.06
C VAL A 296 96.34 85.96 37.60
N ALA A 297 96.10 84.69 37.25
CA ALA A 297 95.71 84.27 35.90
C ALA A 297 94.36 84.86 35.49
N LEU A 298 94.23 85.25 34.22
CA LEU A 298 93.04 85.93 33.67
C LEU A 298 91.76 85.06 33.72
N GLU A 299 91.89 83.73 33.78
CA GLU A 299 90.75 82.81 33.81
C GLU A 299 90.34 82.36 35.22
N ASP A 300 91.11 82.69 36.26
CA ASP A 300 90.82 82.28 37.64
C ASP A 300 90.03 83.37 38.38
N THR A 301 88.71 83.26 38.30
CA THR A 301 87.80 84.26 38.88
C THR A 301 87.67 84.19 40.40
N GLU A 302 88.00 83.05 41.01
CA GLU A 302 88.00 82.89 42.47
C GLU A 302 89.19 83.64 43.06
N ALA A 303 90.39 83.43 42.52
CA ALA A 303 91.58 84.17 42.94
C ALA A 303 91.47 85.70 42.71
N GLN A 304 90.80 86.14 41.63
CA GLN A 304 90.54 87.57 41.37
C GLN A 304 89.59 88.18 42.42
N LEU A 305 88.56 87.44 42.84
CA LEU A 305 87.65 87.86 43.91
C LEU A 305 88.35 87.93 45.26
N ASP A 306 89.24 86.98 45.57
CA ASP A 306 90.00 86.97 46.82
C ASP A 306 90.92 88.20 46.95
N VAL A 307 91.59 88.60 45.86
CA VAL A 307 92.40 89.84 45.86
C VAL A 307 91.53 91.08 45.97
N LEU A 308 90.38 91.12 45.28
CA LEU A 308 89.41 92.21 45.42
C LEU A 308 88.86 92.32 46.84
N LEU A 309 88.58 91.18 47.48
CA LEU A 309 88.11 91.13 48.86
C LEU A 309 89.17 91.66 49.83
N LEU A 310 90.43 91.24 49.65
CA LEU A 310 91.56 91.75 50.45
C LEU A 310 91.71 93.26 50.28
N CYS A 311 91.66 93.78 49.05
CA CYS A 311 91.71 95.22 48.79
C CYS A 311 90.54 95.98 49.41
N MET A 312 89.32 95.44 49.36
CA MET A 312 88.14 96.06 49.97
C MET A 312 88.21 96.03 51.50
N GLN A 313 88.76 94.97 52.09
CA GLN A 313 89.00 94.87 53.53
C GLN A 313 90.10 95.83 54.00
N ASP A 314 91.18 95.98 53.23
CA ASP A 314 92.23 96.95 53.49
C ASP A 314 91.71 98.39 53.38
N LEU A 315 90.91 98.71 52.34
CA LEU A 315 90.24 100.01 52.23
C LEU A 315 89.24 100.25 53.36
N ALA A 316 88.50 99.22 53.80
CA ALA A 316 87.58 99.31 54.93
C ALA A 316 88.32 99.51 56.26
N ALA A 317 89.48 98.87 56.44
CA ALA A 317 90.37 99.07 57.59
C ALA A 317 90.93 100.50 57.60
N ILE A 318 91.39 101.01 56.46
CA ILE A 318 91.84 102.40 56.29
C ILE A 318 90.70 103.39 56.57
N CYS A 319 89.48 103.13 56.07
CA CYS A 319 88.32 103.98 56.34
C CYS A 319 87.85 103.91 57.80
N ALA A 320 88.02 102.77 58.47
CA ALA A 320 87.76 102.62 59.91
C ALA A 320 88.79 103.38 60.76
N GLU A 321 90.06 103.42 60.34
CA GLU A 321 91.11 104.24 60.98
C GLU A 321 90.92 105.75 60.75
N LEU A 322 90.33 106.15 59.61
CA LEU A 322 90.01 107.55 59.28
C LEU A 322 88.62 108.02 59.75
N GLY A 323 87.87 107.19 60.48
CA GLY A 323 86.60 107.55 61.12
C GLY A 323 85.41 107.78 60.17
N LEU A 324 85.44 107.25 58.94
CA LEU A 324 84.47 107.54 57.87
C LEU A 324 83.50 106.38 57.56
N CYS A 325 83.04 105.62 58.56
CA CYS A 325 82.02 104.58 58.34
C CYS A 325 80.88 104.63 59.36
N SER A 326 79.64 104.82 58.88
CA SER A 326 78.42 104.40 59.58
C SER A 326 78.05 102.98 59.14
N PRO A 327 77.44 102.14 60.01
CA PRO A 327 77.18 100.74 59.70
C PRO A 327 76.15 100.58 58.57
N VAL A 328 76.52 99.79 57.56
CA VAL A 328 75.58 99.24 56.57
C VAL A 328 74.80 98.10 57.26
N PRO A 329 73.46 98.10 57.27
CA PRO A 329 72.69 96.96 57.76
C PRO A 329 72.75 95.79 56.78
N ALA A 330 72.99 94.60 57.32
CA ALA A 330 73.08 93.33 56.63
C ALA A 330 71.85 93.03 55.76
N THR A 331 72.12 92.66 54.51
CA THR A 331 71.18 91.97 53.62
C THR A 331 70.80 90.61 54.18
N THR A 332 69.54 90.42 54.58
CA THR A 332 68.94 89.08 54.71
C THR A 332 68.24 88.71 53.40
N ALA A 333 69.00 88.06 52.51
CA ALA A 333 68.46 87.37 51.36
C ALA A 333 67.58 86.20 51.85
N THR A 334 66.26 86.34 51.74
CA THR A 334 65.32 85.25 52.01
C THR A 334 65.06 84.52 50.69
N HIS A 335 65.70 83.37 50.50
CA HIS A 335 65.40 82.44 49.40
C HIS A 335 63.97 81.90 49.53
N PRO A 336 63.08 82.05 48.54
CA PRO A 336 61.90 81.22 48.46
C PRO A 336 62.24 79.94 47.70
N ARG A 337 62.37 78.82 48.42
CA ARG A 337 62.33 77.47 47.86
C ARG A 337 60.96 77.24 47.21
N ARG A 338 60.89 77.29 45.88
CA ARG A 338 59.74 76.76 45.14
C ARG A 338 59.88 75.25 45.03
N HIS A 339 59.24 74.52 45.94
CA HIS A 339 58.90 73.11 45.71
C HIS A 339 57.82 73.05 44.63
N ARG A 340 58.18 72.56 43.45
CA ARG A 340 57.24 72.20 42.38
C ARG A 340 56.74 70.78 42.69
N ALA A 341 55.51 70.66 43.15
CA ALA A 341 54.85 69.38 43.34
C ALA A 341 54.65 68.69 41.98
N VAL A 342 55.19 67.48 41.86
CA VAL A 342 54.92 66.57 40.75
C VAL A 342 53.58 65.89 41.04
N THR A 343 52.55 66.22 40.27
CA THR A 343 51.29 65.48 40.26
C THR A 343 51.36 64.46 39.13
N VAL A 344 51.42 63.19 39.49
CA VAL A 344 51.29 62.05 38.57
C VAL A 344 49.79 61.76 38.40
N PRO A 345 49.24 61.65 37.18
CA PRO A 345 47.88 61.17 36.99
C PRO A 345 47.81 59.64 37.13
N PRO A 346 46.67 59.07 37.55
CA PRO A 346 46.53 57.65 37.81
C PRO A 346 46.51 56.85 36.51
N ASN A 347 47.24 55.72 36.52
CA ASN A 347 47.06 54.65 35.55
C ASN A 347 45.61 54.14 35.64
N GLN A 348 44.87 54.30 34.57
CA GLN A 348 43.74 53.44 34.23
C GLN A 348 44.17 52.61 33.04
N GLU A 349 44.47 51.35 33.30
CA GLU A 349 43.96 50.17 32.59
C GLU A 349 44.15 48.94 33.47
#